data_AF-A0A7N2LN51-F1
#
_entry.id   AF-A0A7N2LN51-F1
#
_cell.length_a   1.000
_cell.length_b   1.000
_cell.length_c   1.000
_cell.angle_alpha   90.00
_cell.angle_beta   90.00
_cell.angle_gamma   90.00
#
_symmetry.space_group_name_H-M   'P 1'
#
loop_
_entity.id
_entity.type
_entity.pdbx_description
1 polymer ?
#
loop_
_entity_poly.entity_id
_entity_poly.type
_entity_poly.pdbx_seq_one_letter_code
_entity_poly.pdbx_strand_id
1 'polypeptide(L)'
;MEPKMSKEATLDWSKKKPTIGAERNTYKVEFIVDSDFGVPGAITVSNKYRREFFLESITIEGVVQFVCNSWIQAEMVNAKKRIFFSNKAYLPCETPIGLKELRDEELRELRGDGKGHRIPSDRIYDYDVYNDLGDPENGIEYARPTLGGEGNPHPRRCRTGRPPSSIDMDVESRSHSFMPIYVPRDEALEKGKSDAFNLGKLKGILRNIIPSLTVTDSNVFKGFSDLDSLYNERTLLGMKSPDGIHMKYSLPKMIHKVQESVEEIFKFDPPKIISSKHHFNYILSGIT
;
A
#
# COMPACT_ATOMS: atom_id res chain seq x y z
N MET A 1 -19.81 -23.97 -23.75
CA MET A 1 -21.19 -23.70 -23.28
C MET A 1 -21.09 -22.45 -22.45
N GLU A 2 -21.71 -21.36 -22.91
CA GLU A 2 -21.64 -20.08 -22.20
C GLU A 2 -22.40 -20.16 -20.86
N PRO A 3 -21.90 -19.52 -19.80
CA PRO A 3 -22.60 -19.46 -18.53
C PRO A 3 -23.90 -18.68 -18.64
N LYS A 4 -24.95 -19.15 -17.96
CA LYS A 4 -26.20 -18.39 -17.80
C LYS A 4 -25.95 -17.14 -16.96
N MET A 5 -26.51 -16.01 -17.38
CA MET A 5 -26.41 -14.73 -16.67
C MET A 5 -27.79 -14.30 -16.18
N SER A 6 -27.88 -13.86 -14.92
CA SER A 6 -29.12 -13.31 -14.36
C SER A 6 -29.40 -11.91 -14.91
N LYS A 7 -30.61 -11.40 -14.66
CA LYS A 7 -30.88 -9.96 -14.82
C LYS A 7 -30.01 -9.14 -13.85
N GLU A 8 -29.66 -7.92 -14.24
CA GLU A 8 -28.88 -7.00 -13.40
C GLU A 8 -29.72 -6.56 -12.18
N ALA A 9 -29.19 -6.80 -10.98
CA ALA A 9 -29.75 -6.28 -9.75
C ALA A 9 -29.06 -4.96 -9.40
N THR A 10 -29.85 -3.91 -9.14
CA THR A 10 -29.33 -2.57 -8.83
C THR A 10 -29.53 -2.25 -7.36
N LEU A 11 -28.45 -1.86 -6.69
CA LEU A 11 -28.48 -1.29 -5.34
C LEU A 11 -28.32 0.23 -5.41
N ASP A 12 -29.34 0.96 -5.00
CA ASP A 12 -29.31 2.42 -4.91
C ASP A 12 -29.08 2.88 -3.46
N TRP A 13 -27.84 3.29 -3.17
CA TRP A 13 -27.45 3.83 -1.88
C TRP A 13 -28.13 5.15 -1.52
N SER A 14 -28.61 5.94 -2.49
CA SER A 14 -29.30 7.20 -2.16
C SER A 14 -30.61 6.96 -1.39
N LYS A 15 -31.21 5.79 -1.60
CA LYS A 15 -32.45 5.36 -0.95
C LYS A 15 -32.23 4.61 0.35
N LYS A 16 -30.97 4.30 0.71
CA LYS A 16 -30.63 3.53 1.92
C LYS A 16 -29.78 4.39 2.84
N LYS A 17 -30.25 4.63 4.07
CA LYS A 17 -29.47 5.36 5.06
C LYS A 17 -28.28 4.49 5.50
N PRO A 18 -27.03 4.91 5.26
CA PRO A 18 -25.89 4.22 5.86
C PRO A 18 -25.97 4.33 7.38
N THR A 19 -25.54 3.30 8.08
CA THR A 19 -25.47 3.34 9.54
C THR A 19 -24.35 4.28 9.92
N ILE A 20 -24.70 5.44 10.47
CA ILE A 20 -23.72 6.46 10.87
C ILE A 20 -22.80 5.88 11.94
N GLY A 21 -21.49 5.88 11.68
CA GLY A 21 -20.47 5.37 12.60
C GLY A 21 -20.14 3.87 12.46
N ALA A 22 -20.80 3.14 11.56
CA ALA A 22 -20.44 1.75 11.28
C ALA A 22 -19.28 1.68 10.27
N GLU A 23 -18.23 0.93 10.61
CA GLU A 23 -17.11 0.63 9.70
C GLU A 23 -17.58 -0.16 8.47
N ARG A 24 -18.67 -0.94 8.60
CA ARG A 24 -19.23 -1.82 7.58
C ARG A 24 -20.73 -1.59 7.43
N ASN A 25 -21.21 -1.62 6.18
CA ASN A 25 -22.64 -1.51 5.87
C ASN A 25 -23.07 -2.75 5.08
N THR A 26 -24.16 -3.38 5.52
CA THR A 26 -24.74 -4.55 4.84
C THR A 26 -26.04 -4.14 4.14
N TYR A 27 -26.21 -4.55 2.90
CA TYR A 27 -27.39 -4.23 2.10
C TYR A 27 -28.01 -5.50 1.52
N LYS A 28 -29.35 -5.59 1.60
CA LYS A 28 -30.11 -6.63 0.90
C LYS A 28 -30.34 -6.22 -0.56
N VAL A 29 -30.09 -7.18 -1.46
CA VAL A 29 -30.28 -7.11 -2.91
C VAL A 29 -31.00 -8.38 -3.35
N GLU A 30 -31.96 -8.26 -4.26
CA GLU A 30 -32.74 -9.37 -4.77
C GLU A 30 -32.33 -9.68 -6.22
N PHE A 31 -32.10 -10.95 -6.51
CA PHE A 31 -31.74 -11.44 -7.84
C PHE A 31 -32.90 -12.26 -8.39
N ILE A 32 -33.26 -12.02 -9.64
CA ILE A 32 -34.25 -12.81 -10.37
C ILE A 32 -33.49 -13.73 -11.32
N VAL A 33 -33.64 -15.03 -11.12
CA VAL A 33 -33.01 -16.11 -11.90
C VAL A 33 -34.06 -17.10 -12.38
N ASP A 34 -33.78 -17.76 -13.50
CA ASP A 34 -34.64 -18.82 -14.02
C ASP A 34 -34.56 -20.08 -13.16
N SER A 35 -35.60 -20.91 -13.18
CA SER A 35 -35.67 -22.13 -12.36
C SER A 35 -34.56 -23.15 -12.66
N ASP A 36 -33.98 -23.09 -13.86
CA ASP A 36 -32.91 -23.96 -14.33
C ASP A 36 -31.52 -23.26 -14.33
N PHE A 37 -31.39 -22.14 -13.60
CA PHE A 37 -30.14 -21.36 -13.51
C PHE A 37 -28.99 -22.16 -12.86
N GLY A 38 -29.33 -23.12 -11.99
CA GLY A 38 -28.35 -23.88 -11.24
C GLY A 38 -27.71 -23.09 -10.10
N VAL A 39 -26.52 -23.50 -9.67
CA VAL A 39 -25.81 -22.85 -8.55
C VAL A 39 -24.92 -21.72 -9.07
N PRO A 40 -25.07 -20.46 -8.58
CA PRO A 40 -24.21 -19.36 -8.99
C PRO A 40 -22.73 -19.62 -8.64
N GLY A 41 -21.86 -19.57 -9.65
CA GLY A 41 -20.41 -19.80 -9.48
C GLY A 41 -19.55 -18.54 -9.52
N ALA A 42 -20.05 -17.47 -10.14
CA ALA A 42 -19.41 -16.17 -10.23
C ALA A 42 -20.45 -15.04 -10.19
N ILE A 43 -20.02 -13.84 -9.82
CA ILE A 43 -20.83 -12.62 -9.81
C ILE A 43 -20.03 -11.46 -10.37
N THR A 44 -20.67 -10.64 -11.21
CA THR A 44 -20.08 -9.41 -11.74
C THR A 44 -20.64 -8.18 -11.03
N VAL A 45 -19.78 -7.24 -10.69
CA VAL A 45 -20.12 -6.00 -9.96
C VAL A 45 -19.61 -4.80 -10.76
N SER A 46 -20.48 -3.81 -10.92
CA SER A 46 -20.16 -2.50 -11.53
C SER A 46 -20.50 -1.38 -10.57
N ASN A 47 -19.66 -0.34 -10.53
CA ASN A 47 -19.86 0.82 -9.68
C ASN A 47 -20.23 2.05 -10.51
N LYS A 48 -21.52 2.41 -10.50
CA LYS A 48 -22.05 3.59 -11.18
C LYS A 48 -21.82 4.90 -10.41
N TYR A 49 -21.24 4.83 -9.21
CA TYR A 49 -20.91 6.00 -8.40
C TYR A 49 -19.54 6.57 -8.78
N ARG A 50 -19.28 7.81 -8.36
CA ARG A 50 -18.01 8.52 -8.67
C ARG A 50 -16.82 8.06 -7.84
N ARG A 51 -17.07 7.47 -6.68
CA ARG A 51 -16.03 7.04 -5.73
C ARG A 51 -15.97 5.53 -5.73
N GLU A 52 -14.75 5.00 -5.63
CA GLU A 52 -14.55 3.58 -5.34
C GLU A 52 -15.11 3.21 -3.96
N PHE A 53 -15.41 1.93 -3.79
CA PHE A 53 -15.78 1.37 -2.49
C PHE A 53 -15.11 0.01 -2.30
N PHE A 54 -14.91 -0.38 -1.05
CA PHE A 54 -14.37 -1.69 -0.72
C PHE A 54 -15.51 -2.69 -0.57
N LEU A 55 -15.48 -3.77 -1.35
CA LEU A 55 -16.45 -4.87 -1.27
C LEU A 55 -15.84 -6.02 -0.49
N GLU A 56 -16.37 -6.29 0.71
CA GLU A 56 -15.88 -7.39 1.55
C GLU A 56 -16.40 -8.74 1.06
N SER A 57 -17.72 -8.89 0.94
CA SER A 57 -18.33 -10.14 0.50
C SER A 57 -19.74 -9.96 -0.05
N ILE A 58 -20.21 -10.96 -0.79
CA ILE A 58 -21.60 -11.11 -1.19
C ILE A 58 -22.05 -12.51 -0.76
N THR A 59 -23.16 -12.59 -0.04
CA THR A 59 -23.69 -13.86 0.47
C THR A 59 -25.10 -14.07 -0.05
N ILE A 60 -25.33 -15.20 -0.71
CA ILE A 60 -26.67 -15.68 -1.06
C ILE A 60 -27.02 -16.74 -0.01
N GLU A 61 -27.89 -16.37 0.93
CA GLU A 61 -28.25 -17.20 2.08
C GLU A 61 -28.66 -18.62 1.65
N GLY A 62 -28.02 -19.63 2.25
CA GLY A 62 -28.29 -21.04 1.96
C GLY A 62 -27.75 -21.58 0.63
N VAL A 63 -27.10 -20.75 -0.20
CA VAL A 63 -26.64 -21.15 -1.54
C VAL A 63 -25.12 -21.05 -1.69
N VAL A 64 -24.56 -19.84 -1.57
CA VAL A 64 -23.15 -19.58 -1.90
C VAL A 64 -22.64 -18.28 -1.28
N GLN A 65 -21.34 -18.23 -1.01
CA GLN A 65 -20.65 -17.03 -0.55
C GLN A 65 -19.54 -16.64 -1.53
N PHE A 66 -19.44 -15.35 -1.81
CA PHE A 66 -18.37 -14.71 -2.58
C PHE A 66 -17.55 -13.87 -1.61
N VAL A 67 -16.30 -14.29 -1.37
CA VAL A 67 -15.35 -13.54 -0.54
C VAL A 67 -14.55 -12.64 -1.47
N CYS A 68 -14.82 -11.33 -1.42
CA CYS A 68 -14.35 -10.39 -2.44
C CYS A 68 -13.08 -9.65 -2.00
N ASN A 69 -13.11 -9.03 -0.82
CA ASN A 69 -12.02 -8.23 -0.24
C ASN A 69 -11.26 -7.36 -1.25
N SER A 70 -11.99 -6.56 -2.02
CA SER A 70 -11.39 -5.78 -3.12
C SER A 70 -12.06 -4.43 -3.34
N TRP A 71 -11.27 -3.47 -3.82
CA TRP A 71 -11.74 -2.15 -4.22
C TRP A 71 -12.44 -2.19 -5.59
N ILE A 72 -13.69 -1.71 -5.64
CA ILE A 72 -14.48 -1.59 -6.87
C ILE A 72 -14.36 -0.17 -7.40
N GLN A 73 -13.65 -0.03 -8.52
CA GLN A 73 -13.45 1.26 -9.19
C GLN A 73 -14.74 1.78 -9.82
N ALA A 74 -14.89 3.10 -9.85
CA ALA A 74 -15.96 3.75 -10.59
C ALA A 74 -15.88 3.39 -12.07
N GLU A 75 -17.04 3.20 -12.71
CA GLU A 75 -17.13 2.83 -14.13
C GLU A 75 -16.47 3.85 -15.06
N MET A 76 -16.44 5.12 -14.66
CA MET A 76 -15.73 6.18 -15.38
C MET A 76 -14.21 6.01 -15.41
N VAL A 77 -13.65 5.28 -14.43
CA VAL A 77 -12.22 4.99 -14.32
C VAL A 77 -11.91 3.66 -15.00
N ASN A 78 -12.74 2.64 -14.77
CA ASN A 78 -12.65 1.35 -15.42
C ASN A 78 -14.05 0.86 -15.80
N ALA A 79 -14.33 0.82 -17.10
CA ALA A 79 -15.62 0.40 -17.63
C ALA A 79 -15.87 -1.12 -17.50
N LYS A 80 -14.82 -1.92 -17.25
CA LYS A 80 -14.95 -3.36 -17.11
C LYS A 80 -15.60 -3.72 -15.77
N LYS A 81 -16.56 -4.63 -15.83
CA LYS A 81 -17.22 -5.19 -14.64
C LYS A 81 -16.24 -6.06 -13.87
N ARG A 82 -16.21 -5.92 -12.55
CA ARG A 82 -15.36 -6.75 -11.67
C ARG A 82 -16.03 -8.09 -11.43
N ILE A 83 -15.32 -9.18 -11.68
CA ILE A 83 -15.81 -10.54 -11.42
C ILE A 83 -15.30 -11.05 -10.07
N PHE A 84 -16.15 -11.78 -9.35
CA PHE A 84 -15.82 -12.49 -8.13
C PHE A 84 -16.34 -13.92 -8.20
N PHE A 85 -15.54 -14.88 -7.75
CA PHE A 85 -15.89 -16.30 -7.76
C PHE A 85 -16.40 -16.75 -6.38
N SER A 86 -17.22 -17.80 -6.38
CA SER A 86 -17.65 -18.44 -5.14
C SER A 86 -16.45 -18.94 -4.32
N ASN A 87 -16.60 -19.09 -3.02
CA ASN A 87 -15.58 -19.63 -2.12
C ASN A 87 -15.25 -21.12 -2.30
N LYS A 88 -15.73 -21.77 -3.37
CA LYS A 88 -15.40 -23.16 -3.72
C LYS A 88 -14.08 -23.20 -4.48
N ALA A 89 -13.14 -24.00 -3.98
CA ALA A 89 -11.83 -24.19 -4.61
C ALA A 89 -11.90 -25.27 -5.70
N TYR A 90 -11.27 -24.98 -6.84
CA TYR A 90 -11.15 -25.92 -7.97
C TYR A 90 -9.74 -25.89 -8.57
N LEU A 91 -9.19 -27.07 -8.85
CA LEU A 91 -8.04 -27.16 -9.75
C LEU A 91 -8.43 -26.70 -11.18
N PRO A 92 -7.46 -26.32 -12.04
CA PRO A 92 -7.76 -25.93 -13.41
C PRO A 92 -8.57 -26.98 -14.20
N CYS A 93 -8.26 -28.27 -14.01
CA CYS A 93 -8.98 -29.37 -14.65
C CYS A 93 -10.40 -29.59 -14.10
N GLU A 94 -10.65 -29.23 -12.83
CA GLU A 94 -11.92 -29.41 -12.12
C GLU A 94 -12.85 -28.18 -12.24
N THR A 95 -12.36 -27.10 -12.83
CA THR A 95 -13.13 -25.85 -12.95
C THR A 95 -14.41 -26.14 -13.76
N PRO A 96 -15.61 -25.82 -13.22
CA PRO A 96 -16.86 -26.01 -13.93
C PRO A 96 -16.82 -25.38 -15.31
N ILE A 97 -17.36 -26.06 -16.32
CA ILE A 97 -17.23 -25.67 -17.74
C ILE A 97 -17.66 -24.21 -17.97
N GLY A 98 -18.76 -23.77 -17.35
CA GLY A 98 -19.25 -22.39 -17.47
C GLY A 98 -18.36 -21.33 -16.80
N LEU A 99 -17.39 -21.71 -15.97
CA LEU A 99 -16.47 -20.78 -15.29
C LEU A 99 -15.07 -20.77 -15.91
N LYS A 100 -14.73 -21.69 -16.83
CA LYS A 100 -13.37 -21.80 -17.38
C LYS A 100 -12.94 -20.54 -18.11
N GLU A 101 -13.78 -20.06 -19.02
CA GLU A 101 -13.48 -18.84 -19.81
C GLU A 101 -13.37 -17.60 -18.91
N LEU A 102 -14.27 -17.46 -17.94
CA LEU A 102 -14.25 -16.36 -16.95
C LEU A 102 -12.98 -16.39 -16.09
N ARG A 103 -12.54 -17.59 -15.68
CA ARG A 103 -11.29 -17.78 -14.91
C ARG A 103 -10.08 -17.35 -15.75
N ASP A 104 -10.02 -17.77 -17.00
CA ASP A 104 -8.91 -17.44 -17.89
C ASP A 104 -8.90 -15.96 -18.26
N GLU A 105 -10.06 -15.33 -18.40
CA GLU A 105 -10.19 -13.89 -18.63
C GLU A 105 -9.69 -13.07 -17.44
N GLU A 106 -10.14 -13.35 -16.21
CA GLU A 106 -9.64 -12.65 -15.01
C GLU A 106 -8.11 -12.82 -14.87
N LEU A 107 -7.58 -14.02 -15.15
CA LEU A 107 -6.12 -14.24 -15.13
C LEU A 107 -5.37 -13.43 -16.19
N ARG A 108 -5.94 -13.26 -17.39
CA ARG A 108 -5.35 -12.39 -18.43
C ARG A 108 -5.38 -10.93 -18.01
N GLU A 109 -6.48 -10.48 -17.41
CA GLU A 109 -6.60 -9.10 -16.92
C GLU A 109 -5.59 -8.80 -15.80
N LEU A 110 -5.42 -9.74 -14.86
CA LEU A 110 -4.44 -9.62 -13.78
C LEU A 110 -3.00 -9.62 -14.28
N ARG A 111 -2.67 -10.27 -15.40
CA ARG A 111 -1.33 -10.24 -15.99
C ARG A 111 -1.07 -8.96 -16.80
N GLY A 112 -2.10 -8.39 -17.41
CA GLY A 112 -1.97 -7.28 -18.33
C GLY A 112 -1.22 -7.65 -19.61
N ASP A 113 -0.69 -6.64 -20.30
CA ASP A 113 -0.06 -6.76 -21.62
C ASP A 113 1.46 -6.51 -21.62
N GLY A 114 2.06 -6.32 -20.44
CA GLY A 114 3.47 -6.00 -20.27
C GLY A 114 3.86 -4.56 -20.68
N LYS A 115 2.89 -3.69 -21.00
CA LYS A 115 3.16 -2.34 -21.54
C LYS A 115 2.51 -1.26 -20.69
N GLY A 116 2.72 0.01 -21.04
CA GLY A 116 2.11 1.18 -20.40
C GLY A 116 2.61 1.50 -18.99
N HIS A 117 2.17 2.65 -18.49
CA HIS A 117 2.38 3.11 -17.10
C HIS A 117 1.22 2.66 -16.21
N ARG A 118 1.54 2.20 -15.00
CA ARG A 118 0.54 1.73 -14.03
C ARG A 118 -0.10 2.88 -13.28
N ILE A 119 -1.43 2.85 -13.18
CA ILE A 119 -2.20 3.82 -12.40
C ILE A 119 -2.71 3.20 -11.09
N PRO A 120 -3.01 3.99 -10.05
CA PRO A 120 -3.40 3.45 -8.73
C PRO A 120 -4.62 2.53 -8.72
N SER A 121 -5.51 2.63 -9.73
CA SER A 121 -6.68 1.78 -9.89
C SER A 121 -6.40 0.42 -10.55
N ASP A 122 -5.21 0.22 -11.13
CA ASP A 122 -4.84 -1.01 -11.83
C ASP A 122 -4.64 -2.17 -10.86
N ARG A 123 -4.98 -3.38 -11.32
CA ARG A 123 -4.75 -4.66 -10.61
C ARG A 123 -3.79 -5.56 -11.39
N ILE A 124 -2.84 -4.96 -12.10
CA ILE A 124 -1.94 -5.68 -13.00
C ILE A 124 -0.69 -6.10 -12.23
N TYR A 125 -0.44 -7.40 -12.20
CA TYR A 125 0.73 -8.04 -11.60
C TYR A 125 1.69 -8.43 -12.72
N ASP A 126 2.84 -7.76 -12.74
CA ASP A 126 3.87 -8.00 -13.72
C ASP A 126 5.25 -7.73 -13.11
N TYR A 127 6.30 -8.23 -13.77
CA TYR A 127 7.66 -8.23 -13.25
C TYR A 127 8.54 -7.20 -13.93
N ASP A 128 9.47 -6.66 -13.17
CA ASP A 128 10.53 -5.80 -13.67
C ASP A 128 11.78 -5.95 -12.80
N VAL A 129 12.90 -5.43 -13.27
CA VAL A 129 14.19 -5.40 -12.56
C VAL A 129 14.26 -4.18 -11.63
N TYR A 130 15.23 -4.14 -10.73
CA TYR A 130 15.51 -2.96 -9.91
C TYR A 130 16.37 -1.98 -10.69
N ASN A 131 15.76 -1.32 -11.67
CA ASN A 131 16.32 -0.20 -12.43
C ASN A 131 15.74 1.15 -11.99
N ASP A 132 15.06 1.21 -10.84
CA ASP A 132 14.32 2.36 -10.34
C ASP A 132 14.89 2.94 -9.03
N LEU A 133 16.05 2.43 -8.58
CA LEU A 133 16.71 2.87 -7.36
C LEU A 133 17.57 4.12 -7.56
N GLY A 134 18.21 4.21 -8.72
CA GLY A 134 19.08 5.32 -9.12
C GLY A 134 18.31 6.58 -9.50
N ASP A 135 19.04 7.68 -9.59
CA ASP A 135 18.50 8.97 -10.01
C ASP A 135 19.55 9.76 -10.82
N PRO A 136 19.94 9.26 -12.01
CA PRO A 136 21.05 9.82 -12.77
C PRO A 136 20.81 11.28 -13.18
N GLU A 137 19.54 11.71 -13.29
CA GLU A 137 19.14 13.09 -13.62
C GLU A 137 19.66 14.12 -12.61
N ASN A 138 19.84 13.71 -11.36
CA ASN A 138 20.36 14.55 -10.29
C ASN A 138 21.89 14.50 -10.15
N GLY A 139 22.59 13.70 -10.96
CA GLY A 139 24.05 13.57 -10.95
C GLY A 139 24.53 12.12 -11.04
N ILE A 140 25.77 11.92 -11.49
CA ILE A 140 26.37 10.59 -11.67
C ILE A 140 26.55 9.85 -10.33
N GLU A 141 26.71 10.58 -9.24
CA GLU A 141 26.79 10.06 -7.87
C GLU A 141 25.47 9.43 -7.39
N TYR A 142 24.35 9.76 -8.04
CA TYR A 142 23.03 9.19 -7.77
C TYR A 142 22.68 8.05 -8.74
N ALA A 143 23.50 7.79 -9.75
CA ALA A 143 23.35 6.62 -10.62
C ALA A 143 23.59 5.33 -9.82
N ARG A 144 22.79 4.30 -10.10
CA ARG A 144 22.91 2.99 -9.46
C ARG A 144 22.85 1.91 -10.54
N PRO A 145 23.63 0.82 -10.40
CA PRO A 145 23.53 -0.30 -11.34
C PRO A 145 22.16 -0.97 -11.22
N THR A 146 21.63 -1.44 -12.34
CA THR A 146 20.41 -2.25 -12.37
C THR A 146 20.66 -3.59 -11.66
N LEU A 147 19.75 -3.96 -10.74
CA LEU A 147 19.77 -5.27 -10.08
C LEU A 147 18.72 -6.18 -10.73
N GLY A 148 19.19 -7.26 -11.33
CA GLY A 148 18.41 -8.22 -12.11
C GLY A 148 19.13 -8.60 -13.41
N GLY A 149 18.92 -9.84 -13.86
CA GLY A 149 19.60 -10.39 -15.04
C GLY A 149 20.81 -11.25 -14.67
N GLU A 150 21.66 -11.55 -15.65
CA GLU A 150 22.84 -12.41 -15.44
C GLU A 150 23.98 -11.70 -14.72
N GLY A 151 24.20 -10.41 -15.02
CA GLY A 151 25.32 -9.64 -14.46
C GLY A 151 25.18 -9.30 -12.97
N ASN A 152 23.95 -9.01 -12.52
CA ASN A 152 23.63 -8.74 -11.11
C ASN A 152 22.36 -9.52 -10.72
N PRO A 153 22.44 -10.84 -10.46
CA PRO A 153 21.26 -11.63 -10.15
C PRO A 153 20.53 -11.11 -8.93
N HIS A 154 19.24 -10.80 -9.10
CA HIS A 154 18.39 -10.28 -8.03
C HIS A 154 16.93 -10.69 -8.28
N PRO A 155 16.12 -10.91 -7.21
CA PRO A 155 14.68 -11.06 -7.34
C PRO A 155 14.06 -9.95 -8.17
N ARG A 156 13.00 -10.28 -8.93
CA ARG A 156 12.20 -9.29 -9.66
C ARG A 156 11.28 -8.55 -8.69
N ARG A 157 10.88 -7.33 -9.08
CA ARG A 157 9.92 -6.50 -8.36
C ARG A 157 8.66 -6.29 -9.19
N CYS A 158 7.64 -5.68 -8.57
CA CYS A 158 6.40 -5.30 -9.26
C CYS A 158 6.69 -4.22 -10.32
N ARG A 159 6.32 -4.48 -11.56
CA ARG A 159 6.45 -3.52 -12.66
C ARG A 159 5.57 -2.29 -12.42
N THR A 160 6.15 -1.12 -12.61
CA THR A 160 5.46 0.18 -12.46
C THR A 160 5.32 0.92 -13.79
N GLY A 161 6.24 0.68 -14.73
CA GLY A 161 6.15 1.17 -16.11
C GLY A 161 6.16 2.70 -16.21
N ARG A 162 6.77 3.42 -15.26
CA ARG A 162 7.07 4.84 -15.44
C ARG A 162 7.99 5.01 -16.65
N PRO A 163 7.99 6.19 -17.28
CA PRO A 163 8.89 6.45 -18.38
C PRO A 163 10.36 6.29 -17.94
N PRO A 164 11.26 5.97 -18.89
CA PRO A 164 12.69 5.95 -18.60
C PRO A 164 13.20 7.34 -18.21
N SER A 165 14.38 7.38 -17.62
CA SER A 165 15.10 8.62 -17.35
C SER A 165 15.51 9.31 -18.65
N SER A 166 15.62 10.64 -18.59
CA SER A 166 16.15 11.47 -19.68
C SER A 166 17.64 11.23 -19.97
N ILE A 167 18.40 10.67 -19.02
CA ILE A 167 19.85 10.42 -19.17
C ILE A 167 20.14 8.97 -19.57
N ASP A 168 19.35 8.02 -19.07
CA ASP A 168 19.54 6.58 -19.32
C ASP A 168 18.20 5.90 -19.61
N MET A 169 18.09 5.29 -20.79
CA MET A 169 16.88 4.60 -21.25
C MET A 169 16.61 3.30 -20.49
N ASP A 170 17.62 2.70 -19.87
CA ASP A 170 17.51 1.45 -19.13
C ASP A 170 17.09 1.68 -17.66
N VAL A 171 17.10 2.94 -17.20
CA VAL A 171 16.74 3.36 -15.84
C VAL A 171 15.33 3.93 -15.83
N GLU A 172 14.48 3.43 -14.94
CA GLU A 172 13.12 3.96 -14.76
C GLU A 172 13.17 5.28 -13.99
N SER A 173 12.44 6.30 -14.47
CA SER A 173 12.39 7.61 -13.81
C SER A 173 11.84 7.53 -12.38
N ARG A 174 12.34 8.43 -11.51
CA ARG A 174 11.88 8.56 -10.12
C ARG A 174 10.43 9.03 -10.06
N SER A 175 9.64 8.41 -9.18
CA SER A 175 8.37 8.99 -8.76
C SER A 175 8.62 10.22 -7.89
N HIS A 176 7.83 11.28 -8.06
CA HIS A 176 7.84 12.43 -7.15
C HIS A 176 7.69 11.97 -5.69
N SER A 177 8.47 12.55 -4.77
CA SER A 177 8.58 12.11 -3.36
C SER A 177 7.26 12.01 -2.57
N PHE A 178 6.19 12.65 -3.07
CA PHE A 178 4.86 12.68 -2.47
C PHE A 178 3.88 11.65 -3.06
N MET A 179 4.22 11.01 -4.17
CA MET A 179 3.37 10.00 -4.82
C MET A 179 3.81 8.61 -4.38
N PRO A 180 2.89 7.74 -3.95
CA PRO A 180 3.22 6.36 -3.64
C PRO A 180 3.69 5.63 -4.90
N ILE A 181 4.67 4.75 -4.74
CA ILE A 181 5.07 3.81 -5.79
C ILE A 181 3.87 2.88 -6.05
N TYR A 182 3.59 2.64 -7.33
CA TYR A 182 2.48 1.77 -7.72
C TYR A 182 2.64 0.36 -7.13
N VAL A 183 1.53 -0.13 -6.58
CA VAL A 183 1.25 -1.55 -6.33
C VAL A 183 -0.17 -1.81 -6.82
N PRO A 184 -0.52 -3.05 -7.19
CA PRO A 184 -1.88 -3.42 -7.54
C PRO A 184 -2.88 -2.91 -6.48
N ARG A 185 -4.03 -2.39 -6.92
CA ARG A 185 -4.95 -1.62 -6.07
C ARG A 185 -5.31 -2.29 -4.74
N ASP A 186 -5.47 -3.61 -4.75
CA ASP A 186 -5.85 -4.41 -3.58
C ASP A 186 -4.68 -4.69 -2.63
N GLU A 187 -3.43 -4.56 -3.09
CA GLU A 187 -2.19 -4.65 -2.29
C GLU A 187 -1.80 -3.30 -1.65
N ALA A 188 -2.40 -2.21 -2.13
CA ALA A 188 -2.15 -0.89 -1.58
C ALA A 188 -2.62 -0.82 -0.11
N LEU A 189 -1.81 -0.19 0.74
CA LEU A 189 -2.15 0.01 2.14
C LEU A 189 -3.47 0.77 2.28
N GLU A 190 -4.29 0.32 3.21
CA GLU A 190 -5.45 1.07 3.67
C GLU A 190 -5.02 2.45 4.17
N LYS A 191 -5.87 3.47 3.97
CA LYS A 191 -5.56 4.86 4.29
C LYS A 191 -4.97 5.06 5.69
N GLY A 192 -5.60 4.47 6.73
CA GLY A 192 -5.10 4.59 8.10
C GLY A 192 -3.69 4.00 8.30
N LYS A 193 -3.38 2.88 7.65
CA LYS A 193 -2.04 2.27 7.68
C LYS A 193 -1.03 3.07 6.87
N SER A 194 -1.44 3.61 5.73
CA SER A 194 -0.62 4.50 4.89
C SER A 194 -0.24 5.77 5.65
N ASP A 195 -1.19 6.38 6.37
CA ASP A 195 -0.95 7.59 7.16
C ASP A 195 0.06 7.31 8.30
N ALA A 196 -0.11 6.20 9.01
CA ALA A 196 0.83 5.76 10.03
C ALA A 196 2.23 5.47 9.45
N PHE A 197 2.30 4.83 8.27
CA PHE A 197 3.55 4.56 7.58
C PHE A 197 4.28 5.86 7.16
N ASN A 198 3.55 6.82 6.58
CA ASN A 198 4.10 8.11 6.18
C ASN A 198 4.61 8.92 7.38
N LEU A 199 3.88 8.89 8.50
CA LEU A 199 4.35 9.48 9.75
C LEU A 199 5.64 8.81 10.24
N GLY A 200 5.72 7.48 10.17
CA GLY A 200 6.92 6.72 10.50
C GLY A 200 8.12 7.09 9.61
N LYS A 201 7.90 7.21 8.30
CA LYS A 201 8.93 7.65 7.33
C LYS A 201 9.43 9.06 7.66
N LEU A 202 8.53 10.00 7.93
CA LEU A 202 8.88 11.37 8.32
C LEU A 202 9.70 11.39 9.61
N LYS A 203 9.27 10.63 10.63
CA LYS A 203 10.03 10.48 11.88
C LYS A 203 11.44 9.96 11.61
N GLY A 204 11.59 8.93 10.77
CA GLY A 204 12.91 8.40 10.39
C GLY A 204 13.81 9.43 9.70
N ILE A 205 13.25 10.20 8.75
CA ILE A 205 13.98 11.28 8.06
C ILE A 205 14.44 12.35 9.05
N LEU A 206 13.53 12.89 9.87
CA LEU A 206 13.86 13.94 10.84
C LEU A 206 14.92 13.45 11.84
N ARG A 207 14.79 12.22 12.33
CA ARG A 207 15.73 11.60 13.26
C ARG A 207 17.12 11.34 12.66
N ASN A 208 17.25 11.16 11.34
CA ASN A 208 18.54 10.93 10.70
C ASN A 208 19.19 12.22 10.18
N ILE A 209 18.40 13.17 9.66
CA ILE A 209 18.93 14.37 8.99
C ILE A 209 19.24 15.50 9.98
N ILE A 210 18.38 15.76 10.95
CA ILE A 210 18.58 16.92 11.84
C ILE A 210 19.83 16.75 12.71
N PRO A 211 20.13 15.56 13.26
CA PRO A 211 21.41 15.35 13.94
C PRO A 211 22.62 15.62 13.03
N SER A 212 22.55 15.28 11.74
CA SER A 212 23.64 15.56 10.80
C SER A 212 23.82 17.06 10.48
N LEU A 213 22.77 17.88 10.60
CA LEU A 213 22.82 19.33 10.38
C LEU A 213 23.29 20.10 11.63
N THR A 214 23.15 19.51 12.82
CA THR A 214 23.61 20.10 14.08
C THR A 214 25.07 19.77 14.41
N VAL A 215 25.73 18.92 13.61
CA VAL A 215 27.13 18.51 13.83
C VAL A 215 28.04 19.48 13.09
N THR A 216 28.45 20.54 13.79
CA THR A 216 29.59 21.38 13.38
C THR A 216 30.90 21.00 14.07
N ASP A 217 30.90 20.04 15.01
CA ASP A 217 32.10 19.60 15.73
C ASP A 217 32.23 18.07 15.78
N SER A 218 33.45 17.58 15.57
CA SER A 218 33.83 16.16 15.40
C SER A 218 33.74 15.28 16.66
N ASN A 219 33.04 15.69 17.71
CA ASN A 219 32.89 14.96 18.97
C ASN A 219 31.44 14.90 19.45
N VAL A 220 30.58 14.22 18.67
CA VAL A 220 29.11 14.23 18.83
C VAL A 220 28.62 13.43 20.04
N PHE A 221 29.34 12.38 20.46
CA PHE A 221 29.04 11.61 21.67
C PHE A 221 30.27 11.57 22.56
N LYS A 222 30.16 12.12 23.78
CA LYS A 222 31.23 12.14 24.78
C LYS A 222 31.20 10.89 25.68
N GLY A 223 30.10 10.13 25.67
CA GLY A 223 29.98 8.86 26.39
C GLY A 223 28.62 8.17 26.18
N PHE A 224 28.44 7.00 26.78
CA PHE A 224 27.20 6.21 26.69
C PHE A 224 25.97 6.96 27.23
N SER A 225 26.15 7.90 28.15
CA SER A 225 25.07 8.78 28.64
C SER A 225 24.42 9.61 27.54
N ASP A 226 25.19 10.03 26.54
CA ASP A 226 24.69 10.82 25.42
C ASP A 226 23.86 9.93 24.48
N LEU A 227 24.19 8.64 24.37
CA LEU A 227 23.38 7.64 23.67
C LEU A 227 22.09 7.31 24.44
N ASP A 228 22.17 7.16 25.76
CA ASP A 228 20.99 6.93 26.61
C ASP A 228 20.01 8.10 26.55
N SER A 229 20.50 9.34 26.40
CA SER A 229 19.68 10.55 26.24
C SER A 229 18.77 10.53 25.01
N LEU A 230 19.13 9.76 23.97
CA LEU A 230 18.28 9.55 22.78
C LEU A 230 16.98 8.80 23.09
N TYR A 231 16.94 8.09 24.23
CA TYR A 231 15.84 7.23 24.67
C TYR A 231 15.15 7.69 25.98
N ASN A 232 15.75 8.64 26.73
CA ASN A 232 15.26 9.03 28.06
C ASN A 232 13.95 9.83 28.05
N GLU A 233 13.03 9.39 28.91
CA GLU A 233 11.64 9.82 29.21
C GLU A 233 10.97 10.90 28.34
N ARG A 234 9.82 10.50 27.75
CA ARG A 234 8.79 11.43 27.28
C ARG A 234 8.18 12.13 28.50
N THR A 235 8.21 13.46 28.54
CA THR A 235 7.41 14.21 29.50
C THR A 235 5.94 13.96 29.16
N LEU A 236 5.13 13.50 30.12
CA LEU A 236 3.70 13.15 29.94
C LEU A 236 2.82 14.40 29.71
N LEU A 237 3.16 15.28 28.77
CA LEU A 237 2.41 16.49 28.46
C LEU A 237 1.93 16.49 27.01
N GLY A 238 0.85 15.73 26.79
CA GLY A 238 -0.22 16.16 25.89
C GLY A 238 -0.04 15.87 24.41
N MET A 239 -0.09 14.59 24.02
CA MET A 239 -0.52 14.21 22.67
C MET A 239 -2.02 14.57 22.49
N LYS A 240 -2.33 15.82 22.16
CA LYS A 240 -3.53 16.12 21.38
C LYS A 240 -3.17 15.86 19.92
N SER A 241 -3.82 14.86 19.32
CA SER A 241 -3.75 14.58 17.89
C SER A 241 -3.97 15.88 17.11
N PRO A 242 -3.00 16.36 16.31
CA PRO A 242 -3.27 17.49 15.47
C PRO A 242 -4.11 17.00 14.28
N ASP A 243 -5.40 17.30 14.35
CA ASP A 243 -6.29 17.21 13.20
C ASP A 243 -5.65 17.92 12.00
N GLY A 244 -5.54 17.21 10.88
CA GLY A 244 -5.40 17.80 9.55
C GLY A 244 -4.16 18.68 9.30
N ILE A 245 -2.95 18.15 9.48
CA ILE A 245 -1.72 18.81 9.03
C ILE A 245 -1.52 18.58 7.51
N HIS A 246 -2.24 19.34 6.67
CA HIS A 246 -1.90 19.54 5.26
C HIS A 246 -0.67 20.47 5.18
N MET A 247 0.55 19.93 5.26
CA MET A 247 1.77 20.77 5.21
C MET A 247 2.34 20.84 3.80
N LYS A 248 1.88 21.84 3.05
CA LYS A 248 2.63 22.44 1.94
C LYS A 248 3.74 23.35 2.49
N TYR A 249 4.81 22.80 3.06
CA TYR A 249 5.94 23.65 3.49
C TYR A 249 7.30 23.10 3.09
N SER A 250 8.09 24.01 2.51
CA SER A 250 9.51 23.84 2.20
C SER A 250 10.33 23.74 3.49
N LEU A 251 11.28 22.80 3.49
CA LEU A 251 12.18 22.43 4.61
C LEU A 251 12.72 23.59 5.46
N PRO A 252 13.09 24.77 4.92
CA PRO A 252 13.66 25.86 5.73
C PRO A 252 12.65 26.49 6.71
N LYS A 253 11.34 26.42 6.44
CA LYS A 253 10.30 27.04 7.29
C LYS A 253 9.86 26.16 8.46
N MET A 254 10.29 24.90 8.51
CA MET A 254 10.01 24.00 9.64
C MET A 254 10.90 24.27 10.86
N ILE A 255 12.06 24.90 10.67
CA ILE A 255 13.09 25.00 11.72
C ILE A 255 12.75 26.11 12.74
N HIS A 256 12.04 27.16 12.33
CA HIS A 256 11.84 28.35 13.18
C HIS A 256 10.55 28.38 14.02
N LYS A 257 9.60 27.47 13.78
CA LYS A 257 8.30 27.44 14.49
C LYS A 257 8.08 26.23 15.39
N VAL A 258 9.06 25.33 15.46
CA VAL A 258 8.92 24.05 16.16
C VAL A 258 10.03 23.96 17.20
N GLN A 259 9.92 24.76 18.26
CA GLN A 259 10.89 24.72 19.36
C GLN A 259 10.34 23.95 20.58
N GLU A 260 9.01 23.86 20.75
CA GLU A 260 8.40 23.11 21.86
C GLU A 260 7.87 21.72 21.46
N SER A 261 7.39 21.52 20.22
CA SER A 261 6.85 20.22 19.77
C SER A 261 7.91 19.25 19.19
N VAL A 262 9.15 19.71 19.09
CA VAL A 262 10.23 19.03 18.35
C VAL A 262 10.98 18.05 19.25
N GLU A 263 11.17 18.37 20.54
CA GLU A 263 11.90 17.50 21.47
C GLU A 263 11.27 16.10 21.60
N GLU A 264 9.94 15.97 21.46
CA GLU A 264 9.26 14.67 21.47
C GLU A 264 9.41 13.85 20.19
N ILE A 265 9.62 14.49 19.03
CA ILE A 265 9.74 13.82 17.73
C ILE A 265 11.10 13.14 17.56
N PHE A 266 12.15 13.67 18.21
CA PHE A 266 13.52 13.14 18.14
C PHE A 266 13.78 11.95 19.06
N LYS A 267 13.05 11.82 20.16
CA LYS A 267 13.24 10.71 21.09
C LYS A 267 12.83 9.40 20.44
N PHE A 268 13.71 8.42 20.51
CA PHE A 268 13.43 7.06 20.07
C PHE A 268 12.67 6.31 21.16
N ASP A 269 11.84 5.36 20.75
CA ASP A 269 11.33 4.40 21.72
C ASP A 269 12.52 3.57 22.23
N PRO A 270 12.64 3.35 23.55
CA PRO A 270 13.75 2.59 24.09
C PRO A 270 13.74 1.19 23.46
N PRO A 271 14.88 0.71 22.94
CA PRO A 271 14.94 -0.62 22.39
C PRO A 271 14.60 -1.63 23.49
N LYS A 272 13.89 -2.70 23.15
CA LYS A 272 13.44 -3.73 24.13
C LYS A 272 14.58 -4.27 25.00
N ILE A 273 15.78 -4.28 24.43
CA ILE A 273 17.05 -4.64 25.03
C ILE A 273 17.37 -3.74 26.24
N ILE A 274 17.22 -2.42 26.09
CA ILE A 274 17.45 -1.39 27.13
C ILE A 274 16.25 -1.26 28.08
N SER A 275 15.04 -1.55 27.61
CA SER A 275 13.81 -1.49 28.42
C SER A 275 13.71 -2.60 29.48
N SER A 276 14.55 -3.63 29.42
CA SER A 276 14.68 -4.64 30.48
C SER A 276 15.67 -4.15 31.55
N LYS A 277 15.44 -4.43 32.83
CA LYS A 277 16.17 -3.90 34.01
C LYS A 277 17.69 -4.26 34.09
N HIS A 278 18.34 -4.58 32.99
CA HIS A 278 19.74 -5.01 32.91
C HIS A 278 20.53 -4.15 31.91
N HIS A 279 20.61 -2.84 32.17
CA HIS A 279 21.39 -1.88 31.36
C HIS A 279 22.90 -2.20 31.28
N PHE A 280 23.42 -3.06 32.17
CA PHE A 280 24.87 -3.31 32.36
C PHE A 280 25.42 -4.63 31.78
N ASN A 281 24.61 -5.49 31.15
CA ASN A 281 25.09 -6.81 30.71
C ASN A 281 25.84 -6.82 29.35
N TYR A 282 26.14 -5.66 28.76
CA TYR A 282 26.75 -5.57 27.41
C TYR A 282 28.27 -5.40 27.39
N ILE A 283 28.93 -5.23 28.54
CA ILE A 283 30.39 -5.13 28.60
C ILE A 283 30.91 -6.29 29.44
N LEU A 284 31.15 -7.44 28.82
CA LEU A 284 32.11 -8.46 29.26
C LEU A 284 32.23 -9.56 28.20
N SER A 285 33.29 -9.52 27.38
CA SER A 285 34.15 -10.67 27.07
C SER A 285 35.23 -10.25 26.07
N GLY A 286 36.47 -10.17 26.56
CA GLY A 286 37.64 -9.91 25.73
C GLY A 286 38.78 -9.28 26.52
N ILE A 287 39.46 -10.08 27.34
CA ILE A 287 40.83 -9.80 27.78
C ILE A 287 41.68 -10.96 27.24
N THR A 288 42.76 -10.65 26.52
CA THR A 288 43.93 -11.55 26.38
C THR A 288 44.82 -11.42 27.60
#